data_AF-A0A9D8XS54-F1
#
_entry.id   AF-A0A9D8XS54-F1
#
_cell.length_a   1.000
_cell.length_b   1.000
_cell.length_c   1.000
_cell.angle_alpha   90.00
_cell.angle_beta   90.00
_cell.angle_gamma   90.00
#
_symmetry.space_group_name_H-M   'P 1'
#
loop_
_entity.id
_entity.type
_entity.pdbx_description
1 polymer ?
#
loop_
_entity_poly.entity_id
_entity_poly.type
_entity_poly.pdbx_seq_one_letter_code
_entity_poly.pdbx_strand_id
1 'polypeptide(L)'
;MSNNIDKPKTQTKTPWQLVSMIGGAFGLIGLILLIISGIQNNKKSENASNEACEEEDPATYFLSIRTDTLHMEEGRVKNGASLSSILSSYGISMATIDKTARISKPVFDVRRLVSGHQYIALAPKTVYPA
;
A
#
# COMPACT_ATOMS: atom_id res chain seq x y z
N MET A 1 73.94 -15.68 6.88
CA MET A 1 73.13 -14.74 7.69
C MET A 1 71.69 -15.25 7.73
N SER A 2 71.12 -15.31 8.94
CA SER A 2 69.85 -15.98 9.26
C SER A 2 68.60 -15.13 8.98
N ASN A 3 67.54 -15.86 8.59
CA ASN A 3 66.09 -15.62 8.56
C ASN A 3 65.49 -14.49 9.42
N ASN A 4 64.45 -13.82 8.90
CA ASN A 4 63.06 -14.04 9.36
C ASN A 4 62.03 -13.27 8.50
N ILE A 5 60.98 -13.99 8.09
CA ILE A 5 59.80 -13.44 7.42
C ILE A 5 58.76 -13.23 8.52
N ASP A 6 58.48 -11.98 8.86
CA ASP A 6 57.49 -11.63 9.87
C ASP A 6 56.07 -11.91 9.33
N LYS A 7 55.40 -12.91 9.91
CA LYS A 7 53.97 -13.19 9.67
C LYS A 7 53.10 -12.08 10.28
N PRO A 8 51.94 -11.75 9.68
CA PRO A 8 51.03 -10.76 10.25
C PRO A 8 50.44 -11.23 11.58
N LYS A 9 50.46 -10.34 12.58
CA LYS A 9 49.90 -10.59 13.92
C LYS A 9 48.38 -10.76 13.82
N THR A 10 47.91 -12.00 13.99
CA THR A 10 46.50 -12.32 14.18
C THR A 10 46.05 -11.79 15.55
N GLN A 11 45.15 -10.80 15.58
CA GLN A 11 44.51 -10.33 16.81
C GLN A 11 43.58 -11.42 17.36
N THR A 12 44.07 -12.19 18.32
CA THR A 12 43.23 -13.05 19.16
C THR A 12 42.76 -12.22 20.35
N LYS A 13 41.50 -11.76 20.31
CA LYS A 13 40.88 -11.08 21.45
C LYS A 13 40.63 -12.10 22.57
N THR A 14 40.98 -11.74 23.80
CA THR A 14 40.96 -12.61 24.96
C THR A 14 39.53 -12.99 25.38
N PRO A 15 39.31 -14.20 25.93
CA PRO A 15 38.00 -14.78 26.18
C PRO A 15 37.14 -14.02 27.21
N TRP A 16 37.70 -13.03 27.92
CA TRP A 16 36.96 -12.23 28.90
C TRP A 16 36.32 -10.97 28.30
N GLN A 17 36.76 -10.52 27.12
CA GLN A 17 36.16 -9.37 26.42
C GLN A 17 34.86 -9.74 25.66
N LEU A 18 34.52 -11.04 25.56
CA LEU A 18 33.31 -11.51 24.89
C LEU A 18 32.07 -11.49 25.81
N VAL A 19 32.27 -11.45 27.14
CA VAL A 19 31.17 -11.63 28.11
C VAL A 19 30.48 -10.31 28.48
N SER A 20 31.11 -9.14 28.28
CA SER A 20 30.50 -7.84 28.61
C SER A 20 29.56 -7.27 27.53
N MET A 21 29.52 -7.85 26.33
CA MET A 21 28.66 -7.38 25.23
C MET A 21 27.26 -8.04 25.19
N ILE A 22 27.01 -9.06 26.02
CA ILE A 22 25.78 -9.85 25.94
C ILE A 22 24.65 -9.23 26.79
N GLY A 23 24.96 -8.47 27.85
CA GLY A 23 23.94 -7.84 28.70
C GLY A 23 23.19 -6.67 28.07
N GLY A 24 23.83 -5.88 27.20
CA GLY A 24 23.22 -4.68 26.61
C GLY A 24 22.24 -4.98 25.45
N ALA A 25 22.50 -6.05 24.69
CA ALA A 25 21.69 -6.40 23.53
C ALA A 25 20.30 -6.95 23.93
N PHE A 26 20.22 -7.74 25.01
CA PHE A 26 18.94 -8.29 25.49
C PHE A 26 18.00 -7.21 26.04
N GLY A 27 18.54 -6.16 26.68
CA GLY A 27 17.74 -5.01 27.13
C GLY A 27 17.12 -4.23 25.98
N LEU A 28 17.88 -4.01 24.90
CA LEU A 28 17.38 -3.36 23.69
C LEU A 28 16.36 -4.21 22.93
N ILE A 29 16.61 -5.53 22.81
CA ILE A 29 15.63 -6.46 22.23
C ILE A 29 14.33 -6.48 23.05
N GLY A 30 14.43 -6.52 24.39
CA GLY A 30 13.27 -6.47 25.28
C GLY A 30 12.48 -5.16 25.16
N LEU A 31 13.16 -4.02 25.04
CA LEU A 31 12.54 -2.71 24.84
C LEU A 31 11.80 -2.62 23.49
N ILE A 32 12.41 -3.15 22.43
CA ILE A 32 11.80 -3.22 21.09
C ILE A 32 10.54 -4.10 21.12
N LEU A 33 10.58 -5.25 21.79
CA LEU A 33 9.41 -6.13 21.93
C LEU A 33 8.27 -5.49 22.76
N LEU A 34 8.59 -4.68 23.76
CA LEU A 34 7.61 -3.94 24.56
C LEU A 34 6.89 -2.86 23.74
N ILE A 35 7.64 -2.11 22.91
CA ILE A 35 7.08 -1.07 22.04
C ILE A 35 6.14 -1.69 20.98
N ILE A 36 6.51 -2.84 20.39
CA ILE A 36 5.68 -3.52 19.38
C ILE A 36 4.37 -4.05 20.00
N SER A 37 4.41 -4.61 21.21
CA SER A 37 3.20 -5.08 21.91
C SER A 37 2.27 -3.94 22.30
N GLY A 38 2.80 -2.78 22.70
CA GLY A 38 2.00 -1.61 23.06
C GLY A 38 1.17 -1.03 21.90
N ILE A 39 1.69 -1.11 20.66
CA ILE A 39 0.99 -0.62 19.46
C ILE A 39 -0.21 -1.51 19.10
N GLN A 40 -0.14 -2.82 19.35
CA GLN A 40 -1.22 -3.75 18.99
C GLN A 40 -2.45 -3.64 19.91
N ASN A 41 -2.27 -3.22 21.16
CA ASN A 41 -3.36 -3.15 22.14
C ASN A 41 -4.34 -1.97 21.92
N ASN A 42 -4.01 -1.03 21.03
CA ASN A 42 -4.91 0.10 20.66
C ASN A 42 -5.76 -0.21 19.42
N LYS A 43 -6.04 -1.49 19.16
CA LYS A 43 -7.13 -1.91 18.28
C LYS A 43 -8.28 -2.46 19.13
N LYS A 44 -8.72 -1.68 20.12
CA LYS A 44 -10.02 -1.91 20.74
C LYS A 44 -11.08 -1.44 19.74
N SER A 45 -11.43 -2.36 18.83
CA SER A 45 -12.62 -2.30 18.01
C SER A 45 -13.83 -2.32 18.93
N GLU A 46 -14.28 -1.14 19.30
CA GLU A 46 -15.66 -0.91 19.70
C GLU A 46 -16.50 -0.97 18.42
N ASN A 47 -17.17 -2.10 18.20
CA ASN A 47 -18.40 -2.12 17.44
C ASN A 47 -19.33 -3.08 18.15
N ALA A 48 -20.26 -2.45 18.87
CA ALA A 48 -21.41 -3.08 19.46
C ALA A 48 -22.15 -3.88 18.37
N SER A 49 -22.51 -5.10 18.77
CA SER A 49 -23.39 -6.00 18.04
C SER A 49 -24.76 -5.34 17.88
N ASN A 50 -25.02 -4.83 16.68
CA ASN A 50 -26.38 -4.54 16.22
C ASN A 50 -26.79 -5.79 15.44
N GLU A 51 -27.52 -6.70 16.07
CA GLU A 51 -28.20 -7.78 15.38
C GLU A 51 -29.35 -7.16 14.56
N ALA A 52 -29.05 -6.77 13.33
CA ALA A 52 -30.04 -6.57 12.29
C ALA A 52 -30.03 -7.84 11.43
N CYS A 53 -31.20 -8.43 11.21
CA CYS A 53 -31.39 -9.49 10.21
C CYS A 53 -30.71 -9.08 8.91
N GLU A 54 -29.63 -9.76 8.55
CA GLU A 54 -29.02 -9.66 7.23
C GLU A 54 -29.99 -10.31 6.24
N GLU A 55 -30.78 -9.47 5.56
CA GLU A 55 -31.25 -9.84 4.23
C GLU A 55 -29.99 -10.06 3.39
N GLU A 56 -29.74 -11.30 2.96
CA GLU A 56 -28.64 -11.59 2.05
C GLU A 56 -28.88 -10.85 0.73
N ASP A 57 -28.30 -9.66 0.59
CA ASP A 57 -28.33 -8.88 -0.65
C ASP A 57 -27.54 -9.67 -1.71
N PRO A 58 -28.19 -10.22 -2.76
CA PRO A 58 -27.51 -10.99 -3.79
C PRO A 58 -26.62 -10.11 -4.69
N ALA A 59 -26.46 -8.82 -4.36
CA ALA A 59 -25.69 -7.89 -5.16
C ALA A 59 -24.21 -8.26 -5.24
N THR A 60 -23.67 -8.16 -6.45
CA THR A 60 -22.24 -8.29 -6.70
C THR A 60 -21.54 -6.97 -6.40
N TYR A 61 -20.47 -7.02 -5.60
CA TYR A 61 -19.69 -5.86 -5.20
C TYR A 61 -18.27 -5.90 -5.80
N PHE A 62 -17.79 -4.76 -6.28
CA PHE A 62 -16.40 -4.55 -6.72
C PHE A 62 -15.87 -3.29 -6.05
N LEU A 63 -14.71 -3.38 -5.38
CA LEU A 63 -14.12 -2.28 -4.61
C LEU A 63 -15.10 -1.64 -3.58
N SER A 64 -15.98 -2.45 -2.98
CA SER A 64 -17.05 -2.00 -2.08
C SER A 64 -18.13 -1.13 -2.75
N ILE A 65 -18.23 -1.16 -4.08
CA ILE A 65 -19.26 -0.51 -4.87
C ILE A 65 -20.17 -1.57 -5.48
N ARG A 66 -21.49 -1.37 -5.41
CA ARG A 66 -22.51 -2.24 -6.00
C ARG A 66 -22.40 -2.21 -7.54
N THR A 67 -22.22 -3.35 -8.19
CA THR A 67 -21.88 -3.43 -9.63
C THR A 67 -23.05 -3.73 -10.56
N ASP A 68 -24.17 -4.20 -10.04
CA ASP A 68 -25.38 -4.54 -10.81
C ASP A 68 -25.93 -3.36 -11.64
N THR A 69 -25.73 -2.14 -11.14
CA THR A 69 -26.15 -0.88 -11.79
C THR A 69 -25.06 -0.23 -12.65
N LEU A 70 -23.85 -0.81 -12.68
CA LEU A 70 -22.68 -0.23 -13.32
C LEU A 70 -22.23 -1.07 -14.53
N HIS A 71 -21.83 -0.37 -15.59
CA HIS A 71 -21.05 -0.94 -16.67
C HIS A 71 -19.56 -0.87 -16.30
N MET A 72 -18.86 -1.99 -16.41
CA MET A 72 -17.43 -2.10 -16.17
C MET A 72 -16.71 -2.28 -17.50
N GLU A 73 -15.81 -1.36 -17.82
CA GLU A 73 -14.97 -1.44 -19.01
C GLU A 73 -13.50 -1.57 -18.58
N GLU A 74 -12.87 -2.66 -18.97
CA GLU A 74 -11.43 -2.86 -18.77
C GLU A 74 -10.65 -2.18 -19.88
N GLY A 75 -9.59 -1.47 -19.51
CA GLY A 75 -8.73 -0.79 -20.46
C GLY A 75 -7.27 -0.78 -20.01
N ARG A 76 -6.39 -0.42 -20.96
CA ARG A 76 -4.95 -0.25 -20.70
C ARG A 76 -4.52 1.18 -20.99
N VAL A 77 -3.71 1.75 -20.10
CA VAL A 77 -3.14 3.08 -20.31
C VAL A 77 -2.21 3.05 -21.53
N LYS A 78 -2.57 3.77 -22.59
CA LYS A 78 -1.75 3.88 -23.80
C LYS A 78 -0.47 4.69 -23.51
N ASN A 79 0.55 4.54 -24.36
CA ASN A 79 1.77 5.31 -24.20
C ASN A 79 1.49 6.81 -24.35
N GLY A 80 1.96 7.62 -23.40
CA GLY A 80 1.68 9.07 -23.35
C GLY A 80 0.23 9.46 -23.01
N ALA A 81 -0.65 8.50 -22.68
CA ALA A 81 -2.01 8.83 -22.26
C ALA A 81 -2.02 9.43 -20.84
N SER A 82 -2.87 10.43 -20.64
CA SER A 82 -3.09 11.05 -19.34
C SER A 82 -4.48 10.70 -18.81
N LEU A 83 -4.73 10.93 -17.52
CA LEU A 83 -6.07 10.76 -16.95
C LEU A 83 -7.08 11.61 -17.72
N SER A 84 -6.70 12.84 -18.08
CA SER A 84 -7.55 13.74 -18.85
C SER A 84 -7.95 13.15 -20.19
N SER A 85 -7.02 12.54 -20.94
CA SER A 85 -7.38 11.94 -22.24
C SER A 85 -8.30 10.72 -22.08
N ILE A 86 -8.07 9.90 -21.05
CA ILE A 86 -8.92 8.73 -20.75
C ILE A 86 -10.32 9.19 -20.35
N LEU A 87 -10.46 10.08 -19.37
CA LEU A 87 -11.78 10.52 -18.91
C LEU A 87 -12.55 11.35 -19.94
N SER A 88 -11.84 12.05 -20.84
CA SER A 88 -12.47 12.78 -21.94
C SER A 88 -13.18 11.86 -22.93
N SER A 89 -12.69 10.64 -23.16
CA SER A 89 -13.37 9.70 -24.07
C SER A 89 -14.72 9.25 -23.53
N TYR A 90 -14.93 9.35 -22.21
CA TYR A 90 -16.21 9.13 -21.55
C TYR A 90 -17.07 10.40 -21.44
N GLY A 91 -16.69 11.49 -22.10
CA GLY A 91 -17.44 12.75 -22.11
C GLY A 91 -17.33 13.57 -20.82
N ILE A 92 -16.37 13.27 -19.95
CA ILE A 92 -16.21 13.98 -18.67
C ILE A 92 -15.53 15.33 -18.91
N SER A 93 -16.10 16.39 -18.34
CA SER A 93 -15.57 17.76 -18.50
C SER A 93 -14.19 17.95 -17.87
N MET A 94 -13.37 18.83 -18.47
CA MET A 94 -12.05 19.18 -17.91
C MET A 94 -12.11 19.79 -16.52
N ALA A 95 -13.16 20.56 -16.21
CA ALA A 95 -13.35 21.14 -14.88
C ALA A 95 -13.53 20.03 -13.82
N THR A 96 -14.32 19.01 -14.13
CA THR A 96 -14.51 17.84 -13.26
C THR A 96 -13.20 17.07 -13.10
N ILE A 97 -12.46 16.85 -14.19
CA ILE A 97 -11.18 16.13 -14.17
C ILE A 97 -10.15 16.85 -13.29
N ASP A 98 -10.00 18.18 -13.43
CA ASP A 98 -9.04 18.94 -12.62
C ASP A 98 -9.43 18.92 -11.13
N LYS A 99 -10.73 19.04 -10.83
CA LYS A 99 -11.22 18.92 -9.45
C LYS A 99 -10.87 17.55 -8.86
N THR A 100 -11.13 16.47 -9.58
CA THR A 100 -10.77 15.11 -9.14
C THR A 100 -9.27 14.97 -8.92
N ALA A 101 -8.44 15.47 -9.84
CA ALA A 101 -6.99 15.40 -9.73
C ALA A 101 -6.44 16.15 -8.50
N ARG A 102 -7.09 17.24 -8.07
CA ARG A 102 -6.73 17.96 -6.85
C ARG A 102 -7.12 17.19 -5.59
N ILE A 103 -8.33 16.62 -5.58
CA ILE A 103 -8.86 15.86 -4.43
C ILE A 103 -8.07 14.57 -4.21
N SER A 104 -7.65 13.90 -5.29
CA SER A 104 -6.94 12.61 -5.20
C SER A 104 -5.48 12.76 -4.79
N LYS A 105 -4.85 13.91 -5.06
CA LYS A 105 -3.41 14.16 -4.87
C LYS A 105 -2.80 13.65 -3.54
N PRO A 106 -3.41 13.82 -2.36
CA PRO A 106 -2.85 13.31 -1.10
C PRO A 106 -2.77 11.78 -1.01
N VAL A 107 -3.61 11.06 -1.76
CA VAL A 107 -3.65 9.59 -1.76
C VAL A 107 -2.92 9.03 -2.99
N PHE A 108 -3.19 9.61 -4.16
CA PHE A 108 -2.61 9.20 -5.43
C PHE A 108 -2.58 10.36 -6.43
N ASP A 109 -1.39 10.65 -6.96
CA ASP A 109 -1.23 11.64 -8.02
C ASP A 109 -1.60 11.04 -9.39
N VAL A 110 -2.82 11.31 -9.82
CA VAL A 110 -3.38 10.85 -11.09
C VAL A 110 -2.63 11.35 -12.33
N ARG A 111 -1.76 12.35 -12.21
CA ARG A 111 -0.92 12.82 -13.33
C ARG A 111 0.20 11.84 -13.66
N ARG A 112 0.53 10.92 -12.73
CA ARG A 112 1.62 9.96 -12.85
C ARG A 112 1.17 8.59 -13.36
N LEU A 113 0.09 8.54 -14.14
CA LEU A 113 -0.36 7.29 -14.77
C LEU A 113 0.75 6.69 -15.61
N VAL A 114 1.06 5.43 -15.34
CA VAL A 114 2.12 4.69 -16.03
C VAL A 114 1.51 3.95 -17.20
N SER A 115 2.16 4.06 -18.37
CA SER A 115 1.73 3.35 -19.56
C SER A 115 1.76 1.83 -19.35
N GLY A 116 0.91 1.13 -20.08
CA GLY A 116 0.78 -0.32 -20.00
C GLY A 116 0.04 -0.85 -18.77
N HIS A 117 -0.29 -0.02 -17.78
CA HIS A 117 -1.07 -0.44 -16.62
C HIS A 117 -2.54 -0.61 -16.99
N GLN A 118 -3.18 -1.60 -16.36
CA GLN A 118 -4.62 -1.84 -16.52
C GLN A 118 -5.41 -0.85 -15.67
N TYR A 119 -6.57 -0.46 -16.16
CA TYR A 119 -7.56 0.32 -15.45
C TYR A 119 -8.96 -0.25 -15.71
N ILE A 120 -9.88 0.07 -14.83
CA ILE A 120 -11.30 -0.27 -14.96
C ILE A 120 -12.07 1.04 -14.90
N ALA A 121 -12.86 1.30 -15.93
CA ALA A 121 -13.81 2.41 -15.94
C ALA A 121 -15.18 1.91 -15.49
N LEU A 122 -15.74 2.60 -14.51
CA LEU A 122 -17.08 2.35 -13.98
C LEU A 122 -18.01 3.45 -14.46
N ALA A 123 -19.04 3.09 -15.21
CA ALA A 123 -20.04 4.03 -15.71
C ALA A 123 -21.45 3.57 -15.35
N PRO A 124 -22.41 4.46 -15.07
CA PRO A 124 -23.79 4.05 -14.87
C PRO A 124 -24.36 3.44 -16.15
N LYS A 125 -25.06 2.31 -16.04
CA LYS A 125 -25.68 1.65 -17.20
C LYS A 125 -26.72 2.54 -17.92
N THR A 126 -27.27 3.54 -17.24
CA THR A 126 -28.26 4.48 -17.79
C THR A 126 -27.70 5.40 -18.87
N VAL A 127 -26.38 5.51 -19.00
CA VAL A 127 -25.71 6.44 -19.94
C VAL A 127 -25.41 5.80 -21.30
N TYR A 128 -25.46 4.47 -21.42
CA TYR A 128 -25.16 3.74 -22.66
C TYR A 128 -26.36 2.85 -23.08
N PRO A 129 -26.92 3.01 -24.30
CA PRO A 129 -27.86 2.03 -24.83
C PRO A 129 -27.13 0.73 -25.14
N ALA A 130 -27.79 -0.39 -24.81
CA ALA A 130 -27.32 -1.76 -25.01
C ALA A 130 -27.10 -2.11 -26.50
#